data_AF-A0A935IAK6-F1
#
_entry.id   AF-A0A935IAK6-F1
#
_cell.length_a   1.000
_cell.length_b   1.000
_cell.length_c   1.000
_cell.angle_alpha   90.00
_cell.angle_beta   90.00
_cell.angle_gamma   90.00
#
_symmetry.space_group_name_H-M   'P 1'
#
loop_
_entity.id
_entity.type
_entity.pdbx_description
1 polymer ?
#
loop_
_entity_poly.entity_id
_entity_poly.type
_entity_poly.pdbx_seq_one_letter_code
_entity_poly.pdbx_strand_id
1 'polypeptide(L)'
;MTVTTSYRRVATSTLNGVACSANSNCITVTVNNLTPGSIAADQTICSGGDPAGFTSLAATGSGTISYQWQSSTTGCNGTFSNIAGATLATYDVPSGLTVTTSYRRVATTTLNGVACSANSNCITVTVNDLTPRKYSCRSNDMQWRRSSRIYQCSSHRKWNDNIPMAVQHDRM
;
A
#
# COMPACT_ATOMS: atom_id res chain seq x y z
N MET A 1 -2.27 26.28 10.07
CA MET A 1 -1.45 27.48 9.78
C MET A 1 -0.24 27.03 8.99
N THR A 2 0.00 27.57 7.79
CA THR A 2 1.11 27.19 6.87
C THR A 2 2.22 28.24 6.81
N VAL A 3 2.15 29.27 7.64
CA VAL A 3 3.02 30.45 7.57
C VAL A 3 4.01 30.43 8.73
N THR A 4 5.28 30.68 8.41
CA THR A 4 6.34 30.91 9.40
C THR A 4 6.15 32.30 10.00
N THR A 5 6.04 32.38 11.33
CA THR A 5 5.78 33.63 12.04
C THR A 5 6.96 34.01 12.92
N SER A 6 7.38 35.27 12.88
CA SER A 6 8.41 35.80 13.77
C SER A 6 7.80 36.70 14.84
N TYR A 7 8.24 36.51 16.07
CA TYR A 7 7.78 37.23 17.25
C TYR A 7 8.96 37.99 17.84
N ARG A 8 8.73 39.23 18.28
CA ARG A 8 9.65 39.95 19.16
C ARG A 8 8.86 40.70 20.22
N ARG A 9 9.49 40.94 21.36
CA ARG A 9 8.93 41.78 22.42
C ARG A 9 9.41 43.22 22.24
N VAL A 10 8.54 44.16 22.56
CA VAL A 10 8.89 45.57 22.70
C VAL A 10 8.74 45.92 24.18
N ALA A 11 9.83 46.36 24.80
CA ALA A 11 9.81 46.87 26.17
C ALA A 11 9.75 48.39 26.12
N THR A 12 8.82 48.99 26.86
CA THR A 12 8.66 50.44 26.95
C THR A 12 8.77 50.86 28.40
N SER A 13 9.59 51.88 28.68
CA SER A 13 9.72 52.51 29.99
C SER A 13 9.42 53.99 29.86
N THR A 14 8.62 54.52 30.79
CA THR A 14 8.24 55.94 30.80
C THR A 14 8.67 56.58 32.11
N LEU A 15 9.45 57.65 32.02
CA LEU A 15 9.88 58.45 33.17
C LEU A 15 9.60 59.92 32.86
N ASN A 16 8.91 60.63 33.77
CA ASN A 16 8.54 62.04 33.62
C ASN A 16 7.82 62.38 32.31
N GLY A 17 6.98 61.47 31.81
CA GLY A 17 6.24 61.65 30.56
C GLY A 17 7.02 61.35 29.28
N VAL A 18 8.32 61.00 29.37
CA VAL A 18 9.13 60.58 28.22
C VAL A 18 9.18 59.05 28.15
N ALA A 19 8.74 58.48 27.04
CA ALA A 19 8.77 57.05 26.79
C ALA A 19 9.99 56.65 25.96
N CYS A 20 10.74 55.66 26.43
CA CYS A 20 11.82 54.99 25.72
C CYS A 20 11.39 53.55 25.43
N SER A 21 11.71 53.04 24.24
CA SER A 21 11.43 51.64 23.90
C SER A 21 12.66 50.92 23.35
N ALA A 22 12.74 49.63 23.64
CA ALA A 22 13.77 48.74 23.14
C ALA A 22 13.13 47.44 22.64
N ASN A 23 13.69 46.87 21.58
CA ASN A 23 13.23 45.62 21.01
C ASN A 23 14.09 44.46 21.51
N SER A 24 13.46 43.31 21.77
CA SER A 24 14.18 42.05 21.97
C SER A 24 14.69 41.49 20.64
N ASN A 25 15.47 40.40 20.71
CA ASN A 25 15.70 39.54 19.56
C ASN A 25 14.39 38.98 19.01
N CYS A 26 14.39 38.62 17.72
CA CYS A 26 13.30 37.88 17.11
C CYS A 26 13.40 36.38 17.44
N ILE A 27 12.25 35.74 17.59
CA ILE A 27 12.08 34.30 17.67
C ILE A 27 11.19 33.89 16.50
N THR A 28 11.62 32.91 15.71
CA THR A 28 10.89 32.44 14.54
C THR A 28 10.28 31.08 14.81
N VAL A 29 8.98 30.94 14.51
CA VAL A 29 8.24 29.69 14.56
C VAL A 29 8.03 29.20 13.14
N THR A 30 8.70 28.12 12.76
CA THR A 30 8.61 27.50 11.44
C THR A 30 7.57 26.38 11.43
N VAL A 31 6.70 26.35 10.43
CA VAL A 31 5.75 25.26 10.21
C VAL A 31 6.40 24.18 9.35
N ASN A 32 6.35 22.93 9.80
CA ASN A 32 6.78 21.77 9.01
C ASN A 32 5.60 21.27 8.16
N ASN A 33 5.48 21.75 6.92
CA ASN A 33 4.42 21.34 6.01
C ASN A 33 4.80 20.06 5.25
N LEU A 34 3.81 19.19 4.99
CA LEU A 34 3.96 17.97 4.21
C LEU A 34 2.77 17.77 3.27
N THR A 35 3.06 17.48 2.01
CA THR A 35 2.12 16.89 1.05
C THR A 35 2.67 15.52 0.63
N PRO A 36 1.99 14.40 0.93
CA PRO A 36 2.56 13.05 0.78
C PRO A 36 2.72 12.58 -0.69
N GLY A 37 2.25 13.38 -1.64
CA GLY A 37 2.17 13.00 -3.05
C GLY A 37 1.09 11.94 -3.29
N SER A 38 1.18 11.25 -4.42
CA SER A 38 0.20 10.24 -4.84
C SER A 38 0.87 9.04 -5.51
N ILE A 39 0.11 7.96 -5.64
CA ILE A 39 0.50 6.71 -6.29
C ILE A 39 -0.59 6.37 -7.30
N ALA A 40 -0.20 6.04 -8.53
CA ALA A 40 -1.10 5.62 -9.59
C ALA A 40 -0.65 4.25 -10.15
N ALA A 41 -1.54 3.37 -10.59
CA ALA A 41 -2.96 3.23 -10.25
C ALA A 41 -3.17 1.78 -9.76
N ASP A 42 -4.41 1.41 -9.44
CA ASP A 42 -4.75 0.01 -9.16
C ASP A 42 -4.38 -0.89 -10.36
N GLN A 43 -4.02 -2.14 -10.06
CA GLN A 43 -3.61 -3.11 -11.07
C GLN A 43 -4.34 -4.43 -10.87
N THR A 44 -4.44 -5.21 -11.94
CA THR A 44 -4.97 -6.58 -11.89
C THR A 44 -3.95 -7.51 -12.55
N ILE A 45 -3.59 -8.57 -11.84
CA ILE A 45 -2.66 -9.60 -12.33
C ILE A 45 -3.31 -10.98 -12.22
N CYS A 46 -2.78 -11.98 -12.92
CA CYS A 46 -3.09 -13.37 -12.63
C CYS A 46 -2.39 -13.81 -11.33
N SER A 47 -2.91 -14.86 -10.66
CA SER A 47 -2.23 -15.47 -9.51
C SER A 47 -0.80 -15.88 -9.84
N GLY A 48 0.16 -15.41 -9.03
CA GLY A 48 1.59 -15.61 -9.25
C GLY A 48 2.22 -14.68 -10.28
N GLY A 49 1.46 -13.73 -10.83
CA GLY A 49 1.94 -12.74 -11.80
C GLY A 49 2.87 -11.68 -11.18
N ASP A 50 3.30 -10.76 -12.04
CA ASP A 50 4.18 -9.66 -11.70
C ASP A 50 3.45 -8.32 -11.94
N PRO A 51 3.18 -7.52 -10.89
CA PRO A 51 2.65 -6.17 -11.05
C PRO A 51 3.68 -5.27 -11.74
N ALA A 52 3.21 -4.29 -12.52
CA ALA A 52 4.10 -3.24 -12.97
C ALA A 52 4.54 -2.36 -11.79
N GLY A 53 5.79 -1.88 -11.84
CA GLY A 53 6.29 -0.92 -10.86
C GLY A 53 5.38 0.30 -10.69
N PHE A 54 5.18 0.72 -9.45
CA PHE A 54 4.25 1.79 -9.15
C PHE A 54 4.75 3.15 -9.61
N THR A 55 3.89 3.88 -10.32
CA THR A 55 4.15 5.28 -10.63
C THR A 55 3.79 6.11 -9.41
N SER A 56 4.76 6.88 -8.89
CA SER A 56 4.52 7.73 -7.73
C SER A 56 4.92 9.17 -7.98
N LEU A 57 3.99 10.07 -7.67
CA LEU A 57 4.27 11.48 -7.51
C LEU A 57 4.96 11.68 -6.15
N ALA A 58 6.15 12.24 -6.17
CA ALA A 58 6.95 12.46 -4.97
C ALA A 58 6.22 13.37 -3.95
N ALA A 59 6.46 13.14 -2.66
CA ALA A 59 6.02 14.05 -1.62
C ALA A 59 6.80 15.38 -1.68
N THR A 60 6.17 16.46 -1.24
CA THR A 60 6.78 17.78 -1.07
C THR A 60 6.63 18.23 0.37
N GLY A 61 7.58 19.00 0.88
CA GLY A 61 7.57 19.42 2.27
C GLY A 61 8.66 20.44 2.58
N SER A 62 8.59 21.01 3.79
CA SER A 62 9.50 22.07 4.22
C SER A 62 10.86 21.56 4.73
N GLY A 63 10.97 20.27 5.05
CA GLY A 63 12.18 19.62 5.55
C GLY A 63 12.69 18.51 4.64
N THR A 64 13.66 17.75 5.14
CA THR A 64 14.18 16.56 4.44
C THR A 64 13.11 15.47 4.41
N ILE A 65 12.86 14.91 3.24
CA ILE A 65 11.81 13.89 3.04
C ILE A 65 12.41 12.49 3.03
N SER A 66 11.75 11.57 3.74
CA SER A 66 11.99 10.13 3.68
C SER A 66 10.69 9.36 3.42
N TYR A 67 10.83 8.13 2.92
CA TYR A 67 9.69 7.27 2.57
C TYR A 67 9.77 5.92 3.27
N GLN A 68 8.60 5.34 3.50
CA GLN A 68 8.44 3.94 3.89
C GLN A 68 7.21 3.38 3.18
N TRP A 69 7.41 2.34 2.38
CA TRP A 69 6.30 1.62 1.77
C TRP A 69 5.66 0.64 2.76
N GLN A 70 4.35 0.51 2.67
CA GLN A 70 3.55 -0.39 3.48
C GLN A 70 2.59 -1.19 2.62
N SER A 71 2.28 -2.41 3.06
CA SER A 71 1.28 -3.29 2.44
C SER A 71 0.19 -3.69 3.44
N SER A 72 -0.98 -4.04 2.90
CA SER A 72 -2.12 -4.60 3.63
C SER A 72 -2.80 -5.66 2.77
N THR A 73 -2.98 -6.87 3.31
CA THR A 73 -3.81 -7.92 2.69
C THR A 73 -5.28 -7.83 3.11
N THR A 74 -5.63 -6.84 3.94
CA THR A 74 -6.99 -6.59 4.43
C THR A 74 -7.66 -5.38 3.75
N GLY A 75 -7.02 -4.86 2.69
CA GLY A 75 -7.51 -3.73 1.90
C GLY A 75 -7.05 -2.36 2.41
N CYS A 76 -7.48 -1.31 1.71
CA CYS A 76 -7.09 0.09 1.97
C CYS A 76 -7.55 0.67 3.31
N ASN A 77 -8.62 0.12 3.89
CA ASN A 77 -9.11 0.49 5.22
C ASN A 77 -8.58 -0.44 6.33
N GLY A 78 -7.72 -1.39 5.95
CA GLY A 78 -7.16 -2.39 6.85
C GLY A 78 -5.86 -1.94 7.52
N THR A 79 -5.23 -2.90 8.20
CA THR A 79 -3.95 -2.67 8.88
C THR A 79 -2.79 -2.79 7.89
N PHE A 80 -1.93 -1.77 7.89
CA PHE A 80 -0.74 -1.74 7.05
C PHE A 80 0.52 -2.10 7.84
N SER A 81 1.41 -2.88 7.22
CA SER A 81 2.72 -3.24 7.75
C SER A 81 3.83 -2.70 6.86
N ASN A 82 4.97 -2.34 7.45
CA ASN A 82 6.13 -1.86 6.70
C ASN A 82 6.72 -2.97 5.82
N ILE A 83 7.04 -2.61 4.59
CA ILE A 83 7.82 -3.45 3.69
C ILE A 83 9.30 -3.15 3.97
N ALA A 84 10.03 -4.14 4.47
CA ALA A 84 11.42 -3.96 4.88
C ALA A 84 12.29 -3.48 3.70
N GLY A 85 13.09 -2.43 3.94
CA GLY A 85 14.01 -1.86 2.95
C GLY A 85 13.37 -1.01 1.85
N ALA A 86 12.04 -0.94 1.77
CA ALA A 86 11.35 -0.16 0.74
C ALA A 86 11.22 1.32 1.16
N THR A 87 12.29 2.09 0.97
CA THR A 87 12.40 3.51 1.38
C THR A 87 12.55 4.49 0.21
N LEU A 88 12.43 4.01 -1.03
CA LEU A 88 12.53 4.84 -2.22
C LEU A 88 11.21 5.54 -2.54
N ALA A 89 11.27 6.58 -3.39
CA ALA A 89 10.08 7.29 -3.85
C ALA A 89 9.18 6.38 -4.71
N THR A 90 9.78 5.46 -5.46
CA THR A 90 9.11 4.41 -6.23
C THR A 90 9.17 3.08 -5.49
N TYR A 91 8.30 2.14 -5.88
CA TYR A 91 8.34 0.77 -5.41
C TYR A 91 7.83 -0.16 -6.50
N ASP A 92 8.50 -1.29 -6.63
CA ASP A 92 8.14 -2.36 -7.54
C ASP A 92 7.84 -3.61 -6.72
N VAL A 93 6.66 -4.18 -6.92
CA VAL A 93 6.23 -5.36 -6.17
C VAL A 93 6.93 -6.56 -6.77
N PRO A 94 7.61 -7.40 -5.98
CA PRO A 94 8.20 -8.62 -6.54
C PRO A 94 7.15 -9.53 -7.18
N SER A 95 7.52 -10.17 -8.29
CA SER A 95 6.70 -11.20 -8.95
C SER A 95 6.29 -12.33 -7.99
N GLY A 96 5.17 -12.98 -8.30
CA GLY A 96 4.69 -14.13 -7.51
C GLY A 96 3.60 -13.76 -6.51
N LEU A 97 2.92 -12.63 -6.69
CA LEU A 97 1.84 -12.22 -5.80
C LEU A 97 0.60 -13.12 -6.02
N THR A 98 0.18 -13.80 -4.95
CA THR A 98 -0.96 -14.76 -4.96
C THR A 98 -2.16 -14.27 -4.16
N VAL A 99 -2.01 -13.18 -3.41
CA VAL A 99 -3.07 -12.58 -2.59
C VAL A 99 -3.25 -11.12 -2.97
N THR A 100 -4.50 -10.70 -3.19
CA THR A 100 -4.84 -9.29 -3.41
C THR A 100 -4.28 -8.45 -2.27
N THR A 101 -3.44 -7.48 -2.61
CA THR A 101 -2.69 -6.69 -1.64
C THR A 101 -2.80 -5.22 -1.97
N SER A 102 -3.13 -4.42 -0.95
CA SER A 102 -3.15 -2.97 -1.02
C SER A 102 -1.81 -2.40 -0.58
N TYR A 103 -1.41 -1.29 -1.18
CA TYR A 103 -0.14 -0.62 -0.91
C TYR A 103 -0.35 0.87 -0.68
N ARG A 104 0.48 1.44 0.19
CA ARG A 104 0.57 2.89 0.39
C ARG A 104 2.00 3.27 0.74
N ARG A 105 2.35 4.55 0.55
CA ARG A 105 3.62 5.12 0.97
C ARG A 105 3.39 6.09 2.12
N VAL A 106 4.16 5.94 3.19
CA VAL A 106 4.26 6.94 4.24
C VAL A 106 5.40 7.87 3.88
N ALA A 107 5.12 9.16 3.77
CA ALA A 107 6.12 10.21 3.61
C ALA A 107 6.34 10.87 4.97
N THR A 108 7.59 11.16 5.31
CA THR A 108 7.98 11.86 6.53
C THR A 108 8.87 13.05 6.17
N THR A 109 8.52 14.24 6.64
CA THR A 109 9.38 15.45 6.54
C THR A 109 9.98 15.74 7.91
N THR A 110 11.30 15.92 7.95
CA THR A 110 12.01 16.34 9.17
C THR A 110 12.58 17.73 8.98
N LEU A 111 12.07 18.68 9.75
CA LEU A 111 12.54 20.07 9.79
C LEU A 111 12.97 20.42 11.22
N ASN A 112 14.21 20.88 11.39
CA ASN A 112 14.76 21.25 12.71
C ASN A 112 14.61 20.15 13.78
N GLY A 113 14.77 18.88 13.39
CA GLY A 113 14.62 17.73 14.28
C GLY A 113 13.16 17.31 14.56
N VAL A 114 12.17 18.05 14.07
CA VAL A 114 10.74 17.71 14.22
C VAL A 114 10.26 16.95 12.99
N ALA A 115 9.76 15.73 13.19
CA ALA A 115 9.21 14.89 12.13
C ALA A 115 7.68 15.03 12.02
N CYS A 116 7.18 15.14 10.79
CA CYS A 116 5.75 15.06 10.49
C CYS A 116 5.55 14.02 9.37
N SER A 117 4.58 13.12 9.54
CA SER A 117 4.32 12.04 8.59
C SER A 117 2.89 12.10 8.04
N ALA A 118 2.74 11.74 6.77
CA ALA A 118 1.44 11.62 6.11
C ALA A 118 1.45 10.45 5.14
N ASN A 119 0.29 9.82 4.96
CA ASN A 119 0.10 8.70 4.06
C ASN A 119 -0.31 9.23 2.68
N SER A 120 0.21 8.61 1.62
CA SER A 120 -0.33 8.79 0.26
C SER A 120 -1.76 8.22 0.15
N ASN A 121 -2.37 8.34 -1.03
CA ASN A 121 -3.51 7.49 -1.38
C ASN A 121 -3.11 6.00 -1.31
N CYS A 122 -4.11 5.16 -1.18
CA CYS A 122 -3.96 3.71 -1.24
C CYS A 122 -4.24 3.22 -2.66
N ILE A 123 -3.49 2.22 -3.11
CA ILE A 123 -3.76 1.46 -4.35
C ILE A 123 -3.88 -0.03 -4.03
N THR A 124 -4.55 -0.78 -4.88
CA THR A 124 -4.74 -2.23 -4.75
C THR A 124 -4.27 -2.97 -5.98
N VAL A 125 -3.46 -4.00 -5.76
CA VAL A 125 -3.12 -5.01 -6.76
C VAL A 125 -4.06 -6.19 -6.56
N THR A 126 -4.99 -6.36 -7.49
CA THR A 126 -5.99 -7.44 -7.46
C THR A 126 -5.43 -8.69 -8.11
N VAL A 127 -5.42 -9.79 -7.36
CA VAL A 127 -5.06 -11.10 -7.90
C VAL A 127 -6.32 -11.77 -8.45
N ASN A 128 -6.34 -11.94 -9.77
CA ASN A 128 -7.35 -12.73 -10.47
C ASN A 128 -6.90 -14.19 -10.51
N ASP A 129 -7.52 -15.03 -9.68
CA ASP A 129 -7.25 -16.45 -9.65
C ASP A 129 -8.19 -17.22 -10.59
N LEU A 130 -7.60 -17.89 -11.57
CA LEU A 130 -8.31 -18.82 -12.43
C LEU A 130 -8.25 -20.21 -11.78
N THR A 131 -8.97 -20.41 -10.67
CA THR A 131 -9.17 -21.77 -10.17
C THR A 131 -10.08 -22.52 -11.16
N PRO A 132 -9.58 -23.54 -11.90
CA PRO A 132 -10.46 -24.37 -12.67
C PRO A 132 -11.35 -25.08 -11.65
N ARG A 133 -12.68 -25.05 -11.86
CA ARG A 133 -13.57 -25.87 -11.04
C ARG A 133 -13.09 -27.31 -11.17
N LYS A 134 -12.57 -27.89 -10.08
CA LYS A 134 -12.28 -29.32 -10.04
C LYS A 134 -13.62 -30.03 -9.97
N TYR A 135 -14.06 -30.56 -11.10
CA TYR A 135 -15.21 -31.46 -11.15
C TYR A 135 -14.81 -32.75 -10.43
N SER A 136 -15.37 -33.02 -9.25
CA SER A 136 -15.30 -34.35 -8.65
C SER A 136 -16.35 -35.23 -9.33
N CYS A 137 -15.89 -36.31 -9.98
CA CYS A 137 -16.79 -37.34 -10.49
C CYS A 137 -17.02 -38.35 -9.36
N ARG A 138 -18.26 -38.61 -8.97
CA ARG A 138 -18.57 -39.71 -8.06
C ARG A 138 -18.31 -41.03 -8.80
N SER A 139 -17.90 -42.09 -8.10
CA SER A 139 -17.56 -43.39 -8.72
C SER A 139 -18.71 -43.99 -9.55
N ASN A 140 -19.95 -43.65 -9.22
CA ASN A 140 -21.17 -44.06 -9.93
C ASN A 140 -21.46 -43.25 -11.22
N ASP A 141 -20.73 -42.17 -11.49
CA ASP A 141 -20.84 -41.35 -12.71
C ASP A 141 -19.69 -41.63 -13.71
N MET A 142 -18.79 -42.57 -13.41
CA MET A 142 -17.71 -42.98 -14.31
C MET A 142 -18.22 -44.00 -15.34
N GLN A 143 -18.26 -43.59 -16.61
CA GLN A 143 -18.50 -44.51 -17.72
C GLN A 143 -17.20 -44.86 -18.43
N TRP A 144 -17.01 -46.15 -18.71
CA TRP A 144 -15.87 -46.63 -19.48
C TRP A 144 -16.05 -46.27 -20.95
N ARG A 145 -15.24 -45.35 -21.48
CA ARG A 145 -15.26 -45.01 -22.91
C ARG A 145 -14.29 -45.89 -23.68
N ARG A 146 -14.84 -46.81 -24.47
CA ARG A 146 -14.08 -47.75 -25.33
C ARG A 146 -13.09 -47.02 -26.25
N SER A 147 -13.47 -45.83 -26.73
CA SER A 147 -12.71 -45.00 -27.67
C SER A 147 -11.42 -44.42 -27.06
N SER A 148 -11.40 -44.15 -25.75
CA SER A 148 -10.29 -43.46 -25.08
C SER A 148 -9.55 -44.34 -24.06
N ARG A 149 -10.01 -45.59 -23.84
CA ARG A 149 -9.49 -46.54 -22.82
C ARG A 149 -9.31 -45.92 -21.42
N ILE A 150 -10.09 -44.89 -21.11
CA ILE A 150 -10.13 -44.22 -19.81
C ILE A 150 -11.57 -44.12 -19.33
N TYR A 151 -11.76 -44.06 -18.02
CA TYR A 151 -13.05 -43.69 -17.44
C TYR A 151 -13.28 -42.19 -17.66
N GLN A 152 -14.46 -41.82 -18.17
CA GLN A 152 -14.87 -40.42 -18.29
C GLN A 152 -16.16 -40.19 -17.49
N CYS A 153 -16.32 -38.98 -16.96
CA CYS A 153 -17.53 -38.62 -16.22
C CYS A 153 -18.72 -38.47 -17.18
N SER A 154 -19.81 -39.18 -16.93
CA SER A 154 -20.99 -39.20 -17.81
C SER A 154 -22.06 -38.19 -17.45
N SER A 155 -22.02 -37.57 -16.28
CA SER A 155 -23.00 -36.56 -15.87
C SER A 155 -22.31 -35.33 -15.28
N HIS A 156 -22.37 -34.19 -15.96
CA HIS A 156 -22.00 -32.91 -15.37
C HIS A 156 -23.16 -32.43 -14.48
N ARG A 157 -23.26 -32.93 -13.24
CA ARG A 157 -24.03 -32.20 -12.21
C ARG A 157 -23.09 -31.18 -11.56
N LYS A 158 -23.22 -29.92 -11.98
CA LYS A 158 -22.52 -28.78 -11.37
C LYS A 158 -22.88 -28.71 -9.89
N TRP A 159 -22.00 -29.19 -9.03
CA TRP A 159 -22.04 -28.85 -7.61
C TRP A 159 -21.10 -27.66 -7.36
N ASN A 160 -21.61 -26.66 -6.66
CA ASN A 160 -20.81 -25.58 -6.10
C ASN A 160 -19.85 -26.19 -5.07
N ASP A 161 -18.54 -26.02 -5.32
CA ASP A 161 -17.48 -25.69 -4.36
C ASP A 161 -16.14 -26.32 -4.80
N ASN A 162 -15.15 -25.45 -5.02
CA ASN A 162 -13.86 -25.75 -5.67
C ASN A 162 -12.84 -26.36 -4.69
N ILE A 163 -12.63 -27.69 -4.71
CA ILE A 163 -11.51 -28.34 -4.02
C ILE A 163 -10.63 -29.15 -5.01
N PRO A 164 -9.30 -28.98 -5.00
CA PRO A 164 -8.45 -29.62 -5.98
C PRO A 164 -8.13 -31.12 -5.73
N MET A 165 -8.90 -32.08 -6.27
CA MET A 165 -8.53 -33.51 -6.45
C MET A 165 -7.14 -33.75 -7.07
N ALA A 166 -6.18 -34.24 -6.29
CA ALA A 166 -4.91 -34.78 -6.74
C ALA A 166 -5.13 -36.16 -7.38
N VAL A 167 -4.48 -36.43 -8.51
CA VAL A 167 -4.42 -37.77 -9.11
C VAL A 167 -3.24 -38.48 -8.45
N GLN A 168 -3.47 -39.32 -7.45
CA GLN A 168 -2.49 -40.33 -7.07
C GLN A 168 -2.66 -41.55 -7.98
N HIS A 169 -1.65 -41.81 -8.80
CA HIS A 169 -1.44 -43.13 -9.39
C HIS A 169 -0.70 -43.96 -8.34
N ASP A 170 -1.41 -44.78 -7.57
CA ASP A 170 -0.79 -45.96 -6.99
C ASP A 170 -1.13 -47.15 -7.90
N ARG A 171 -0.09 -47.63 -8.59
CA ARG A 171 -0.12 -48.97 -9.18
C ARG A 171 0.07 -49.97 -8.04
N MET A 172 -0.83 -50.94 -7.98
CA MET A 172 -0.63 -52.18 -7.21
C MET A 172 0.60 -52.94 -7.73
#